data_AF-A0AAV0GNY6-F1
#
_entry.id   AF-A0AAV0GNY6-F1
#
_cell.length_a   1.000
_cell.length_b   1.000
_cell.length_c   1.000
_cell.angle_alpha   90.00
_cell.angle_beta   90.00
_cell.angle_gamma   90.00
#
_symmetry.space_group_name_H-M   'P 1'
#
loop_
_entity.id
_entity.type
_entity.pdbx_description
1 polymer ?
#
loop_
_entity_poly.entity_id
_entity_poly.type
_entity_poly.pdbx_seq_one_letter_code
_entity_poly.pdbx_strand_id
1 'polypeptide(L)'
;MAAYAPLFVNANDRKWSPDAINFDSYRAYGTPSYWMQTFFSQSNGAALLNATLDGRSSAHLAASAIIRSDPATGNSYLTVKVVNVADDPIDIKIDITGANIDSRFVSKKTEMTYGGDVMAENTFDEPLKVDLNRDNFVI
;
A
#
# COMPACT_ATOMS: atom_id res chain seq x y z
N MET A 1 16.96 -2.69 -3.37
CA MET A 1 16.10 -3.49 -4.28
C MET A 1 15.36 -4.49 -3.43
N ALA A 2 14.04 -4.59 -3.59
CA ALA A 2 13.18 -5.55 -2.88
C ALA A 2 12.30 -6.25 -3.92
N ALA A 3 12.02 -7.54 -3.73
CA ALA A 3 11.21 -8.33 -4.64
C ALA A 3 10.36 -9.32 -3.84
N TYR A 4 9.10 -9.48 -4.23
CA TYR A 4 8.25 -10.55 -3.72
C TYR A 4 8.58 -11.85 -4.45
N ALA A 5 8.68 -12.95 -3.71
CA ALA A 5 8.95 -14.25 -4.27
C ALA A 5 8.07 -15.34 -3.62
N PRO A 6 7.49 -16.24 -4.42
CA PRO A 6 7.57 -16.30 -5.88
C PRO A 6 6.54 -15.37 -6.57
N LEU A 7 6.84 -14.95 -7.81
CA LEU A 7 6.06 -13.92 -8.51
C LEU A 7 4.82 -14.48 -9.22
N PHE A 8 4.97 -15.61 -9.91
CA PHE A 8 3.94 -16.20 -10.74
C PHE A 8 3.76 -17.67 -10.40
N VAL A 9 2.51 -18.12 -10.32
CA VAL A 9 2.19 -19.55 -10.24
C VAL A 9 1.00 -19.90 -11.13
N ASN A 10 1.15 -21.01 -11.87
CA ASN A 10 0.03 -21.61 -12.59
C ASN A 10 -0.82 -22.36 -11.56
N ALA A 11 -2.10 -22.00 -11.46
CA ALA A 11 -3.02 -22.61 -10.50
C ALA A 11 -3.17 -24.13 -10.69
N ASN A 12 -2.89 -24.66 -11.89
CA ASN A 12 -2.96 -26.08 -12.20
C ASN A 12 -1.67 -26.87 -11.88
N ASP A 13 -0.56 -26.20 -11.51
CA ASP A 13 0.72 -26.84 -11.12
C ASP A 13 1.35 -26.10 -9.92
N ARG A 14 0.52 -25.79 -8.92
CA ARG A 14 0.96 -25.06 -7.74
C ARG A 14 1.76 -25.98 -6.81
N LYS A 15 3.02 -25.62 -6.54
CA LYS A 15 3.92 -26.35 -5.63
C LYS A 15 4.18 -25.62 -4.30
N TRP A 16 3.90 -24.32 -4.26
CA TRP A 16 4.09 -23.43 -3.12
C TRP A 16 2.91 -22.46 -3.02
N SER A 17 2.70 -21.88 -1.84
CA SER A 17 1.73 -20.80 -1.62
C SER A 17 2.19 -19.94 -0.44
N PRO A 18 1.97 -18.62 -0.45
CA PRO A 18 1.38 -17.81 -1.51
C PRO A 18 2.39 -17.35 -2.58
N ASP A 19 1.87 -16.98 -3.75
CA ASP A 19 2.56 -16.33 -4.86
C ASP A 19 1.88 -14.98 -5.16
N ALA A 20 2.61 -14.01 -5.70
CA ALA A 20 2.02 -12.69 -5.97
C ALA A 20 0.90 -12.75 -7.02
N ILE A 21 1.08 -13.49 -8.11
CA ILE A 21 0.15 -13.55 -9.23
C ILE A 21 -0.18 -15.01 -9.54
N ASN A 22 -1.47 -15.32 -9.50
CA ASN A 22 -2.03 -16.62 -9.86
C ASN A 22 -2.63 -16.55 -11.26
N PHE A 23 -2.36 -17.55 -12.09
CA PHE A 23 -2.90 -17.60 -13.45
C PHE A 23 -3.31 -19.00 -13.88
N ASP A 24 -4.24 -19.08 -14.83
CA ASP A 24 -4.59 -20.27 -15.60
C ASP A 24 -4.37 -19.99 -17.10
N SER A 25 -4.94 -20.81 -17.99
CA SER A 25 -4.77 -20.66 -19.44
C SER A 25 -5.38 -19.36 -20.03
N TYR A 26 -6.27 -18.67 -19.34
CA TYR A 26 -7.01 -17.52 -19.90
C TYR A 26 -7.28 -16.37 -18.91
N ARG A 27 -6.98 -16.53 -17.62
CA ARG A 27 -7.17 -15.51 -16.58
C ARG A 27 -6.00 -15.45 -15.61
N ALA A 28 -5.89 -14.33 -14.91
CA ALA A 28 -4.97 -14.16 -13.80
C ALA A 28 -5.56 -13.22 -12.74
N TYR A 29 -5.09 -13.35 -11.50
CA TYR A 29 -5.40 -12.42 -10.41
C TYR A 29 -4.17 -12.19 -9.53
N GLY A 30 -4.09 -11.00 -8.92
CA GLY A 30 -3.07 -10.66 -7.94
C GLY A 30 -3.55 -10.94 -6.52
N THR A 31 -2.69 -11.48 -5.66
CA THR A 31 -2.97 -11.67 -4.23
C THR A 31 -2.86 -10.33 -3.47
N PRO A 32 -3.30 -10.22 -2.20
CA PRO A 32 -3.05 -9.03 -1.38
C PRO A 32 -1.57 -8.60 -1.41
N SER A 33 -0.65 -9.57 -1.47
CA SER A 33 0.79 -9.30 -1.59
C SER A 33 1.17 -8.60 -2.90
N TYR A 34 0.55 -8.94 -4.03
CA TYR A 34 0.75 -8.21 -5.29
C TYR A 34 0.28 -6.76 -5.19
N TRP A 35 -0.89 -6.55 -4.59
CA TRP A 35 -1.43 -5.21 -4.41
C TRP A 35 -0.60 -4.38 -3.42
N MET A 36 0.01 -5.01 -2.41
CA MET A 36 0.96 -4.37 -1.51
C MET A 36 2.22 -3.91 -2.27
N GLN A 37 2.78 -4.75 -3.14
CA GLN A 37 3.89 -4.33 -4.01
C GLN A 37 3.47 -3.16 -4.91
N THR A 38 2.26 -3.20 -5.45
CA THR A 38 1.69 -2.10 -6.27
C THR A 38 1.56 -0.81 -5.46
N PHE A 39 1.11 -0.88 -4.21
CA PHE A 39 1.06 0.25 -3.28
C PHE A 39 2.44 0.87 -3.03
N PHE A 40 3.50 0.05 -3.03
CA PHE A 40 4.89 0.51 -2.88
C PHE A 40 5.59 0.94 -4.16
N SER A 41 5.04 0.64 -5.34
CA SER A 41 5.66 0.93 -6.64
C SER A 41 6.00 2.42 -6.90
N GLN A 42 5.22 3.34 -6.35
CA GLN A 42 5.41 4.79 -6.54
C GLN A 42 6.47 5.42 -5.63
N SER A 43 7.28 4.61 -4.94
CA SER A 43 8.34 5.08 -4.05
C SER A 43 9.71 5.24 -4.75
N ASN A 44 9.83 4.85 -6.02
CA ASN A 44 11.08 4.96 -6.77
C ASN A 44 11.51 6.41 -6.98
N GLY A 45 12.80 6.70 -6.77
CA GLY A 45 13.38 8.03 -6.92
C GLY A 45 12.93 9.05 -5.86
N ALA A 46 12.31 8.59 -4.78
CA ALA A 46 11.88 9.45 -3.67
C ALA A 46 12.96 9.57 -2.59
N ALA A 47 12.96 10.70 -1.88
CA ALA A 47 13.75 10.88 -0.67
C ALA A 47 12.95 10.45 0.56
N LEU A 48 13.57 9.67 1.45
CA LEU A 48 12.98 9.28 2.73
C LEU A 48 12.99 10.48 3.68
N LEU A 49 11.85 10.76 4.30
CA LEU A 49 11.71 11.78 5.33
C LEU A 49 11.82 11.14 6.71
N ASN A 50 12.28 11.92 7.69
CA ASN A 50 12.19 11.51 9.08
C ASN A 50 10.72 11.51 9.50
N ALA A 51 10.22 10.36 9.96
CA ALA A 51 8.86 10.19 10.44
C ALA A 51 8.92 9.50 11.81
N THR A 52 8.25 10.07 12.79
CA THR A 52 8.13 9.52 14.14
C THR A 52 6.71 9.03 14.38
N LEU A 53 6.59 7.91 15.09
CA LEU A 53 5.32 7.40 15.60
C LEU A 53 5.32 7.58 17.11
N ASP A 54 4.43 8.43 17.59
CA ASP A 54 4.26 8.72 19.00
C ASP A 54 2.95 8.12 19.54
N GLY A 55 2.90 7.87 20.85
CA GLY A 55 1.71 7.35 21.52
C GLY A 55 1.71 5.85 21.79
N ARG A 56 0.68 5.40 22.52
CA ARG A 56 0.58 4.03 23.06
C ARG A 56 0.44 2.95 21.98
N SER A 57 -0.16 3.29 20.84
CA SER A 57 -0.40 2.35 19.75
C SER A 57 0.77 2.24 18.76
N SER A 58 1.88 2.95 19.00
CA SER A 58 3.07 2.93 18.14
C SER A 58 3.65 1.52 17.95
N ALA A 59 3.49 0.63 18.93
CA ALA A 59 3.91 -0.77 18.83
C ALA A 59 3.13 -1.59 17.78
N HIS A 60 1.94 -1.14 17.37
CA HIS A 60 1.07 -1.80 16.40
C HIS A 60 1.00 -1.07 15.05
N LEU A 61 1.83 -0.04 14.87
CA LEU A 61 1.87 0.75 13.67
C LEU A 61 3.27 0.71 13.06
N ALA A 62 3.32 0.58 11.75
CA ALA A 62 4.51 0.89 10.97
C ALA A 62 4.18 2.03 10.01
N ALA A 63 5.03 3.06 9.97
CA ALA A 63 4.83 4.20 9.10
C ALA A 63 6.12 4.64 8.42
N SER A 64 5.97 5.22 7.24
CA SER A 64 7.06 5.87 6.50
C SER A 64 6.51 7.07 5.74
N ALA A 65 7.36 8.08 5.55
CA ALA A 65 7.05 9.24 4.74
C ALA A 65 8.15 9.45 3.71
N ILE A 66 7.76 9.73 2.46
CA ILE A 66 8.68 10.03 1.37
C ILE A 66 8.24 11.28 0.63
N ILE A 67 9.19 12.01 0.07
CA ILE A 67 8.93 13.07 -0.90
C ILE A 67 9.48 12.67 -2.26
N ARG A 68 8.65 12.76 -3.30
CA ARG A 68 9.04 12.50 -4.68
C ARG A 68 8.74 13.71 -5.53
N SER A 69 9.71 14.17 -6.30
CA SER A 69 9.49 15.20 -7.32
C SER A 69 9.30 14.55 -8.68
N ASP A 70 8.31 15.00 -9.43
CA ASP A 70 8.11 14.63 -10.82
C ASP A 70 8.90 15.59 -11.72
N PRO A 71 9.96 15.15 -12.41
CA PRO A 71 10.77 16.03 -13.24
C PRO A 71 10.02 16.56 -14.46
N ALA A 72 8.96 15.88 -14.91
CA ALA A 72 8.17 16.33 -16.08
C ALA A 72 7.25 17.50 -15.73
N THR A 73 6.68 17.52 -14.52
CA THR A 73 5.74 18.56 -14.08
C THR A 73 6.34 19.56 -13.11
N GLY A 74 7.49 19.25 -12.49
CA GLY A 74 8.07 20.01 -11.39
C GLY A 74 7.33 19.85 -10.06
N ASN A 75 6.24 19.07 -10.03
CA ASN A 75 5.42 18.89 -8.83
C ASN A 75 6.08 17.94 -7.85
N SER A 76 5.94 18.25 -6.55
CA SER A 76 6.39 17.38 -5.47
C SER A 76 5.20 16.72 -4.79
N TYR A 77 5.36 15.44 -4.47
CA TYR A 77 4.35 14.59 -3.85
C TYR A 77 4.89 14.07 -2.52
N LEU A 78 4.23 14.46 -1.42
CA LEU A 78 4.41 13.82 -0.13
C LEU A 78 3.55 12.56 -0.10
N THR A 79 4.14 11.42 0.26
CA THR A 79 3.41 10.17 0.45
C THR A 79 3.70 9.66 1.85
N VAL A 80 2.64 9.51 2.66
CA VAL A 80 2.69 8.86 3.97
C VAL A 80 2.06 7.48 3.82
N LYS A 81 2.76 6.45 4.26
CA LYS A 81 2.29 5.05 4.24
C LYS A 81 2.24 4.55 5.66
N VAL A 82 1.10 3.97 6.03
CA VAL A 82 0.87 3.46 7.37
C VAL A 82 0.28 2.06 7.28
N VAL A 83 0.75 1.17 8.15
CA VAL A 83 0.25 -0.20 8.31
C VAL A 83 -0.22 -0.35 9.74
N ASN A 84 -1.47 -0.79 9.91
CA ASN A 84 -2.02 -1.23 11.18
C ASN A 84 -1.90 -2.75 11.27
N VAL A 85 -1.20 -3.26 12.30
CA VAL A 85 -1.09 -4.69 12.60
C VAL A 85 -1.86 -5.10 13.86
N ALA A 86 -2.63 -4.19 14.46
CA ALA A 86 -3.58 -4.53 15.51
C ALA A 86 -4.85 -5.15 14.92
N ASP A 87 -5.56 -5.90 15.75
CA ASP A 87 -6.87 -6.45 15.41
C ASP A 87 -7.95 -5.34 15.34
N ASP A 88 -7.77 -4.26 16.10
CA ASP A 88 -8.71 -3.14 16.18
C ASP A 88 -8.29 -1.94 15.30
N PRO A 89 -9.26 -1.15 14.79
CA PRO A 89 -8.97 0.12 14.14
C PRO A 89 -8.22 1.08 15.07
N ILE A 90 -7.20 1.75 14.54
CA ILE A 90 -6.44 2.77 15.26
C ILE A 90 -6.65 4.12 14.58
N ASP A 91 -7.12 5.11 15.33
CA ASP A 91 -7.18 6.49 14.87
C ASP A 91 -5.77 7.09 14.82
N ILE A 92 -5.44 7.70 13.68
CA ILE A 92 -4.11 8.25 13.43
C ILE A 92 -4.24 9.73 13.08
N LYS A 93 -3.46 10.56 13.78
CA LYS A 93 -3.26 11.96 13.43
C LYS A 93 -1.91 12.12 12.75
N ILE A 94 -1.89 12.78 11.59
CA ILE A 94 -0.67 13.05 10.83
C ILE A 94 -0.36 14.53 10.95
N ASP A 95 0.71 14.85 11.66
CA ASP A 95 1.24 16.21 11.77
C ASP A 95 2.47 16.35 10.86
N ILE A 96 2.46 17.35 9.97
CA ILE A 96 3.55 17.59 9.02
C ILE A 96 4.18 18.95 9.31
N THR A 97 5.48 18.95 9.58
CA THR A 97 6.25 20.17 9.89
C THR A 97 7.35 20.40 8.87
N GLY A 98 7.65 21.67 8.56
CA GLY A 98 8.81 22.05 7.73
C GLY A 98 8.65 21.88 6.23
N ALA A 99 7.56 21.25 5.77
CA ALA A 99 7.15 21.33 4.38
C ALA A 99 6.38 22.64 4.17
N ASN A 100 6.74 23.41 3.14
CA ASN A 100 5.97 24.59 2.71
C ASN A 100 4.71 24.06 2.01
N ILE A 101 3.75 23.62 2.82
CA ILE A 101 2.53 22.97 2.38
C ILE A 101 1.59 24.08 1.92
N ASP A 102 1.64 24.41 0.63
CA ASP A 102 0.64 25.28 0.01
C ASP A 102 -0.74 24.61 0.11
N SER A 103 -1.76 25.37 0.50
CA SER A 103 -3.18 25.01 0.67
C SER A 103 -3.88 24.25 -0.48
N ARG A 104 -3.15 23.88 -1.55
CA ARG A 104 -3.65 23.25 -2.79
C ARG A 104 -3.35 21.76 -2.89
N PHE A 105 -3.07 21.07 -1.78
CA PHE A 105 -2.87 19.61 -1.84
C PHE A 105 -4.15 18.92 -2.32
N VAL A 106 -4.05 18.23 -3.45
CA VAL A 106 -5.01 17.20 -3.83
C VAL A 106 -4.55 15.92 -3.14
N SER A 107 -5.21 15.58 -2.04
CA SER A 107 -4.85 14.40 -1.25
C SER A 107 -5.59 13.18 -1.79
N LYS A 108 -4.83 12.11 -2.01
CA LYS A 108 -5.36 10.81 -2.40
C LYS A 108 -5.15 9.84 -1.25
N LYS A 109 -6.22 9.22 -0.80
CA LYS A 109 -6.16 8.06 0.10
C LYS A 109 -6.12 6.82 -0.77
N THR A 110 -5.20 5.92 -0.47
CA THR A 110 -5.25 4.56 -0.99
C THR A 110 -5.22 3.63 0.20
N GLU A 111 -6.21 2.76 0.28
CA GLU A 111 -6.36 1.81 1.37
C GLU A 111 -6.51 0.40 0.83
N MET A 112 -5.97 -0.56 1.56
CA MET A 112 -6.22 -1.98 1.36
C MET A 112 -6.75 -2.51 2.67
N THR A 113 -8.05 -2.75 2.72
CA THR A 113 -8.69 -3.36 3.88
C THR A 113 -9.71 -4.36 3.40
N TYR A 114 -9.86 -5.44 4.15
CA TYR A 114 -10.94 -6.39 3.94
C TYR A 114 -11.61 -6.65 5.29
N GLY A 115 -12.94 -6.58 5.31
CA GLY A 115 -13.77 -6.43 6.50
C GLY A 115 -13.72 -7.58 7.51
N GLY A 116 -12.62 -7.66 8.26
CA GLY A 116 -12.47 -8.47 9.47
C GLY A 116 -11.86 -9.86 9.27
N ASP A 117 -11.65 -10.32 8.04
CA ASP A 117 -10.94 -11.58 7.78
C ASP A 117 -9.50 -11.31 7.35
N VAL A 118 -8.57 -11.48 8.30
CA VAL A 118 -7.13 -11.33 8.08
C VAL A 118 -6.55 -12.41 7.16
N MET A 119 -7.30 -13.48 6.89
CA MET A 119 -6.92 -14.57 5.97
C MET A 119 -7.57 -14.44 4.59
N ALA A 120 -8.29 -13.34 4.33
CA ALA A 120 -8.94 -13.13 3.05
C ALA A 120 -7.93 -13.06 1.90
N GLU A 121 -8.26 -13.76 0.82
CA GLU A 121 -7.39 -13.94 -0.34
C GLU A 121 -8.21 -13.79 -1.63
N ASN A 122 -7.56 -13.33 -2.69
CA ASN A 122 -8.20 -13.21 -4.00
C ASN A 122 -8.30 -14.59 -4.67
N THR A 123 -9.28 -14.75 -5.55
CA THR A 123 -9.49 -15.99 -6.31
C THR A 123 -9.85 -15.68 -7.77
N PHE A 124 -9.99 -16.69 -8.61
CA PHE A 124 -10.49 -16.46 -9.98
C PHE A 124 -11.94 -15.98 -10.03
N ASP A 125 -12.75 -16.33 -9.01
CA ASP A 125 -14.16 -15.94 -8.93
C ASP A 125 -14.31 -14.55 -8.28
N GLU A 126 -13.42 -14.21 -7.35
CA GLU A 126 -13.36 -12.90 -6.69
C GLU A 126 -11.94 -12.31 -6.80
N PRO A 127 -11.51 -11.82 -7.98
CA PRO A 127 -10.12 -11.39 -8.22
C PRO A 127 -9.74 -10.07 -7.56
N LEU A 128 -10.73 -9.29 -7.11
CA LEU A 128 -10.57 -7.99 -6.45
C LEU A 128 -11.22 -7.99 -5.06
N LYS A 129 -11.25 -9.13 -4.38
CA LYS A 129 -11.81 -9.25 -3.03
C LYS A 129 -11.04 -8.39 -2.03
N VAL A 130 -9.72 -8.42 -2.13
CA VAL A 130 -8.77 -7.63 -1.35
C VAL A 130 -7.86 -6.89 -2.34
N ASP A 131 -8.16 -5.63 -2.61
CA ASP A 131 -7.43 -4.79 -3.55
C ASP A 131 -7.21 -3.36 -3.00
N LEU A 132 -6.78 -2.45 -3.87
CA LEU A 132 -6.51 -1.05 -3.52
C LEU A 132 -7.73 -0.19 -3.79
N ASN A 133 -8.43 0.25 -2.74
CA ASN A 133 -9.43 1.31 -2.85
C ASN A 133 -8.76 2.69 -2.89
N ARG A 134 -9.22 3.58 -3.78
CA ARG A 134 -8.63 4.91 -4.00
C ARG A 134 -9.68 6.00 -3.95
N ASP A 135 -9.57 6.84 -2.93
CA ASP A 135 -10.49 7.96 -2.70
C ASP A 135 -9.75 9.29 -2.72
N ASN A 136 -10.38 10.32 -3.29
CA ASN A 136 -9.91 11.69 -3.15
C ASN A 136 -10.47 12.25 -1.85
N PHE A 137 -9.66 12.96 -1.08
CA PHE A 137 -10.12 13.68 0.10
C PHE A 137 -9.42 15.03 0.22
N VAL A 138 -10.04 15.95 0.94
CA VAL A 138 -9.48 17.27 1.26
C VAL A 138 -9.00 17.19 2.72
N ILE A 139 -7.75 17.58 2.97
CA ILE A 139 -7.18 17.70 4.32
C ILE A 139 -7.66 19.01 4.94
#